data_AF-A0A7W8P617-F1
#
_entry.id   AF-A0A7W8P617-F1
#
_cell.length_a   1.000
_cell.length_b   1.000
_cell.length_c   1.000
_cell.angle_alpha   90.00
_cell.angle_beta   90.00
_cell.angle_gamma   90.00
#
_symmetry.space_group_name_H-M   'P 1'
#
loop_
_entity.id
_entity.type
_entity.pdbx_description
1 polymer ?
#
loop_
_entity_poly.entity_id
_entity_poly.type
_entity_poly.pdbx_seq_one_letter_code
_entity_poly.pdbx_strand_id
1 'polypeptide(L)'
;MKARCRIALVLSSLLVTACQTMPDSYTAQFQREGEPPAYIDGHADGCRSGLSAAGNPYVQATKDPTRFAQDSMYAQGWNDGFSTCKEWYKPF
;
A
#
# COMPACT_ATOMS: atom_id res chain seq x y z
N MET A 1 -51.49 -7.78 7.06
CA MET A 1 -50.22 -7.16 7.51
C MET A 1 -49.05 -8.14 7.32
N LYS A 2 -48.46 -8.28 6.11
CA LYS A 2 -47.31 -9.19 5.88
C LYS A 2 -46.20 -8.59 5.00
N ALA A 3 -46.33 -7.32 4.59
CA ALA A 3 -45.37 -6.63 3.74
C ALA A 3 -44.27 -5.89 4.54
N ARG A 4 -44.51 -5.55 5.81
CA ARG A 4 -43.58 -4.76 6.63
C ARG A 4 -42.33 -5.54 7.09
N CYS A 5 -42.48 -6.86 7.28
CA CYS A 5 -41.37 -7.73 7.71
C CYS A 5 -40.40 -8.06 6.55
N ARG A 6 -40.90 -8.11 5.30
CA ARG A 6 -40.06 -8.33 4.12
C ARG A 6 -39.25 -7.09 3.71
N ILE A 7 -39.83 -5.89 3.86
CA ILE A 7 -39.14 -4.63 3.54
C ILE A 7 -38.00 -4.36 4.54
N ALA A 8 -38.20 -4.62 5.83
CA ALA A 8 -37.18 -4.44 6.86
C ALA A 8 -35.94 -5.34 6.66
N LEU A 9 -36.14 -6.54 6.09
CA LEU A 9 -35.05 -7.50 5.87
C LEU A 9 -34.19 -7.14 4.65
N VAL A 10 -34.75 -6.51 3.62
CA VAL A 10 -34.02 -6.06 2.41
C VAL A 10 -33.20 -4.78 2.68
N LEU A 11 -33.68 -3.88 3.55
CA LEU A 11 -32.93 -2.66 3.93
C LEU A 11 -31.70 -2.95 4.79
N SER A 12 -31.71 -4.03 5.60
CA SER A 12 -30.56 -4.38 6.45
C SER A 12 -29.38 -4.97 5.68
N SER A 13 -29.62 -5.58 4.51
CA SER A 13 -28.58 -6.14 3.65
C SER A 13 -27.77 -5.10 2.86
N LEU A 14 -28.22 -3.84 2.77
CA LEU A 14 -27.52 -2.79 2.00
C LEU A 14 -26.37 -2.10 2.76
N LEU A 15 -26.18 -2.38 4.06
CA LEU A 15 -25.23 -1.64 4.91
C LEU A 15 -23.85 -2.31 5.08
N VAL A 16 -23.60 -3.45 4.43
CA VAL A 16 -22.41 -4.29 4.76
C VAL A 16 -21.29 -4.26 3.71
N THR A 17 -21.40 -3.51 2.61
CA THR A 17 -20.40 -3.58 1.53
C THR A 17 -19.71 -2.25 1.26
N ALA A 18 -18.67 -1.92 2.02
CA ALA A 18 -17.56 -1.07 1.56
C ALA A 18 -16.35 -1.12 2.51
N CYS A 19 -15.72 -2.29 2.68
CA CYS A 19 -14.32 -2.30 3.12
C CYS A 19 -13.45 -2.10 1.87
N GLN A 20 -13.37 -0.87 1.37
CA GLN A 20 -12.49 -0.54 0.24
C GLN A 20 -11.15 -0.08 0.80
N THR A 21 -10.08 -0.79 0.46
CA THR A 21 -8.71 -0.36 0.74
C THR A 21 -8.37 0.71 -0.29
N MET A 22 -8.34 1.98 0.11
CA MET A 22 -7.86 3.03 -0.79
C MET A 22 -6.34 2.90 -0.95
N PRO A 23 -5.80 3.00 -2.17
CA PRO A 23 -4.36 3.12 -2.37
C PRO A 23 -3.85 4.32 -1.60
N ASP A 24 -2.64 4.22 -1.05
CA ASP A 24 -1.98 5.41 -0.50
C ASP A 24 -1.75 6.45 -1.61
N SER A 25 -1.51 7.70 -1.21
CA SER A 25 -1.38 8.82 -2.15
C SER A 25 -0.24 8.62 -3.15
N TYR A 26 0.81 7.89 -2.76
CA TYR A 26 1.98 7.62 -3.59
C TYR A 26 1.67 6.57 -4.65
N THR A 27 1.04 5.47 -4.26
CA THR A 27 0.54 4.42 -5.16
C THR A 27 -0.42 5.01 -6.18
N ALA A 28 -1.38 5.83 -5.73
CA ALA A 28 -2.33 6.48 -6.63
C ALA A 28 -1.65 7.48 -7.59
N GLN A 29 -0.59 8.16 -7.15
CA GLN A 29 0.18 9.06 -8.01
C GLN A 29 0.93 8.28 -9.09
N PHE A 30 1.71 7.26 -8.73
CA PHE A 30 2.44 6.44 -9.69
C PHE A 30 1.55 5.74 -10.70
N GLN A 31 0.37 5.27 -10.27
CA GLN A 31 -0.63 4.72 -11.19
C GLN A 31 -1.10 5.73 -12.23
N ARG A 32 -1.28 7.01 -11.84
CA ARG A 32 -1.63 8.08 -12.78
C ARG A 32 -0.49 8.45 -13.71
N GLU A 33 0.74 8.36 -13.23
CA GLU A 33 1.96 8.62 -14.02
C GLU A 33 2.30 7.46 -14.97
N GLY A 34 1.66 6.29 -14.79
CA GLY A 34 1.82 5.13 -15.65
C GLY A 34 3.02 4.27 -15.28
N GLU A 35 3.50 4.35 -14.05
CA GLU A 35 4.61 3.53 -13.57
C GLU A 35 4.26 2.04 -13.61
N PRO A 36 5.22 1.16 -13.92
CA PRO A 36 5.01 -0.28 -13.89
C PRO A 36 4.52 -0.75 -12.51
N PRO A 37 3.56 -1.70 -12.43
CA PRO A 37 3.09 -2.23 -11.15
C PRO A 37 4.23 -2.78 -10.27
N ALA A 38 5.25 -3.39 -10.89
CA ALA A 38 6.42 -3.88 -10.19
C ALA A 38 7.22 -2.77 -9.49
N TYR A 39 7.37 -1.61 -10.14
CA TYR A 39 8.03 -0.44 -9.55
C TYR A 39 7.22 0.09 -8.36
N ILE A 40 5.90 0.16 -8.48
CA ILE A 40 5.00 0.62 -7.41
C ILE A 40 5.09 -0.29 -6.18
N ASP A 41 5.01 -1.61 -6.38
CA ASP A 41 5.20 -2.59 -5.30
C ASP A 41 6.57 -2.44 -4.64
N GLY A 42 7.63 -2.36 -5.48
CA GLY A 42 9.00 -2.18 -5.04
C GLY A 42 9.13 -0.94 -4.18
N HIS A 43 8.61 0.19 -4.63
CA HIS A 43 8.68 1.47 -3.94
C HIS A 43 7.97 1.43 -2.58
N ALA A 44 6.80 0.80 -2.49
CA ALA A 44 6.09 0.63 -1.22
C ALA A 44 6.92 -0.20 -0.20
N ASP A 45 7.47 -1.33 -0.63
CA ASP A 45 8.31 -2.19 0.20
C ASP A 45 9.62 -1.51 0.60
N GLY A 46 10.24 -0.81 -0.35
CA GLY A 46 11.44 0.01 -0.17
C GLY A 46 11.22 1.07 0.89
N CYS A 47 10.13 1.83 0.81
CA CYS A 47 9.80 2.87 1.77
C CYS A 47 9.65 2.33 3.20
N ARG A 48 8.93 1.20 3.38
CA ARG A 48 8.82 0.53 4.69
C ARG A 48 10.18 0.13 5.25
N SER A 49 11.05 -0.40 4.39
CA SER A 49 12.44 -0.72 4.75
C SER A 49 13.28 0.51 5.10
N GLY A 50 13.14 1.61 4.35
CA GLY A 50 13.82 2.87 4.61
C GLY A 50 13.42 3.48 5.96
N LEU A 51 12.12 3.53 6.25
CA LEU A 51 11.60 4.00 7.55
C LEU A 51 12.09 3.12 8.70
N SER A 52 12.07 1.79 8.54
CA SER A 52 12.56 0.85 9.55
C SER A 52 14.06 1.07 9.80
N ALA A 53 14.85 1.24 8.74
CA ALA A 53 16.27 1.53 8.82
C ALA A 53 16.59 2.92 9.42
N ALA A 54 15.67 3.88 9.30
CA ALA A 54 15.77 5.18 9.95
C ALA A 54 15.36 5.16 11.44
N GLY A 55 14.91 4.01 11.95
CA GLY A 55 14.58 3.80 13.36
C GLY A 55 13.11 3.96 13.70
N ASN A 56 12.20 3.98 12.72
CA ASN A 56 10.76 4.02 13.01
C ASN A 56 10.30 2.70 13.66
N PRO A 57 9.80 2.73 14.91
CA PRO A 57 9.48 1.51 15.66
C PRO A 57 8.16 0.85 15.23
N TYR A 58 7.36 1.51 14.40
CA TYR A 58 6.03 1.05 13.99
C TYR A 58 6.03 0.31 12.66
N VAL A 59 7.16 0.27 11.95
CA VAL A 59 7.27 -0.29 10.62
C VAL A 59 8.38 -1.32 10.55
N GLN A 60 8.07 -2.43 9.89
CA GLN A 60 9.02 -3.52 9.65
C GLN A 60 9.55 -3.40 8.23
N ALA A 61 10.84 -3.68 8.06
CA ALA A 61 11.46 -3.76 6.75
C ALA A 61 10.78 -4.86 5.92
N THR A 62 10.45 -4.52 4.68
CA THR A 62 9.84 -5.42 3.71
C THR A 62 10.70 -5.46 2.44
N LYS A 63 11.05 -6.66 2.00
CA LYS A 63 11.77 -6.88 0.75
C LYS A 63 11.50 -8.30 0.26
N ASP A 64 11.02 -8.46 -0.97
CA ASP A 64 11.00 -9.75 -1.66
C ASP A 64 12.37 -9.97 -2.31
N PRO A 65 13.23 -10.88 -1.79
CA PRO A 65 14.58 -11.05 -2.31
C PRO A 65 14.61 -11.64 -3.72
N THR A 66 13.64 -12.49 -4.04
CA THR A 66 13.55 -13.14 -5.35
C THR A 66 13.17 -12.11 -6.40
N ARG A 67 12.12 -11.32 -6.15
CA ARG A 67 11.73 -10.23 -7.06
C ARG A 67 12.83 -9.17 -7.15
N PHE A 68 13.48 -8.81 -6.05
CA PHE A 68 14.59 -7.87 -6.10
C PHE A 68 15.76 -8.35 -6.97
N ALA A 69 15.99 -9.65 -7.07
CA ALA A 69 17.04 -10.20 -7.92
C ALA A 69 16.63 -10.37 -9.39
N GLN A 70 15.34 -10.60 -9.67
CA GLN A 70 14.85 -11.04 -10.99
C GLN A 70 14.04 -9.98 -11.73
N ASP A 71 13.44 -9.02 -11.02
CA ASP A 71 12.58 -7.97 -11.56
C ASP A 71 13.25 -6.60 -11.36
N SER A 72 13.83 -6.07 -12.44
CA SER A 72 14.55 -4.80 -12.41
C SER A 72 13.68 -3.61 -11.99
N MET A 73 12.38 -3.63 -12.31
CA MET A 73 11.46 -2.54 -11.95
C MET A 73 11.13 -2.59 -10.46
N TYR A 74 10.89 -3.78 -9.91
CA TYR A 74 10.76 -3.95 -8.46
C TYR A 74 12.04 -3.53 -7.73
N ALA A 75 13.21 -3.93 -8.22
CA ALA A 75 14.48 -3.57 -7.60
C ALA A 75 14.71 -2.06 -7.62
N GLN A 76 14.44 -1.40 -8.76
CA GLN A 76 14.53 0.05 -8.89
C GLN A 76 13.59 0.76 -7.92
N GLY A 77 12.29 0.42 -7.96
CA GLY A 77 11.29 1.00 -7.06
C GLY A 77 11.70 0.82 -5.59
N TRP A 78 12.17 -0.37 -5.21
CA TRP A 78 12.63 -0.64 -3.86
C TRP A 78 13.78 0.26 -3.42
N ASN A 79 14.77 0.47 -4.28
CA ASN A 79 15.90 1.37 -3.97
C ASN A 79 15.43 2.83 -3.83
N ASP A 80 14.56 3.29 -4.72
CA ASP A 80 14.06 4.67 -4.73
C ASP A 80 13.15 4.95 -3.52
N GLY A 81 12.27 4.01 -3.17
CA GLY A 81 11.45 4.11 -1.97
C GLY A 81 12.27 4.05 -0.69
N PHE A 82 13.30 3.20 -0.64
CA PHE A 82 14.19 3.07 0.51
C PHE A 82 14.95 4.37 0.80
N SER A 83 15.59 4.96 -0.22
CA SER A 83 16.35 6.20 -0.06
C SER A 83 15.43 7.35 0.38
N THR A 84 14.31 7.53 -0.34
CA THR A 84 13.33 8.59 -0.08
C THR A 84 12.82 8.56 1.36
N CYS A 85 12.30 7.42 1.81
CA CYS A 85 11.66 7.36 3.13
C CYS A 85 12.66 7.27 4.29
N LYS A 86 13.87 6.76 4.06
CA LYS A 86 14.94 6.78 5.06
C LYS A 86 15.36 8.23 5.38
N GLU A 87 15.41 9.09 4.37
CA GLU A 87 15.76 10.51 4.55
C GLU A 87 14.61 11.32 5.19
N TRP A 88 13.36 10.98 4.89
CA TRP A 88 12.19 11.68 5.44
C TRP A 88 11.98 11.46 6.93
N TYR A 89 12.34 10.28 7.45
CA TYR A 89 12.18 9.99 8.86
C TYR A 89 13.35 10.55 9.68
N LYS A 90 13.08 11.65 10.40
CA LYS A 90 14.00 12.21 11.39
C LYS A 90 13.52 11.85 12.79
N PRO A 91 14.19 10.92 13.49
CA PRO A 91 13.93 10.73 14.91
C PRO A 91 14.24 12.03 15.66
N PHE A 92 13.45 12.33 16.70
CA PHE A 92 13.54 13.56 17.51
C PHE A 92 14.93 13.81 18.08
#